data_AF-H0T7F1-F1
#
_entry.id   AF-H0T7F1-F1
#
_cell.length_a   1.000
_cell.length_b   1.000
_cell.length_c   1.000
_cell.angle_alpha   90.00
_cell.angle_beta   90.00
_cell.angle_gamma   90.00
#
_symmetry.space_group_name_H-M   'P 1'
#
loop_
_entity.id
_entity.type
_entity.pdbx_description
1 polymer ?
#
loop_
_entity_poly.entity_id
_entity_poly.type
_entity_poly.pdbx_seq_one_letter_code
_entity_poly.pdbx_strand_id
1 'polypeptide(L)'
;MFDAECDLAALVYDQGDDPDGLLRDFAGRLRAHGVRVVGLVQHVRRAVDEHPVAATLVHSGVEIPLLQQLGRQASGCRLDVGQLLRAGSAVAGALGEGADLLIVDRFGRQESEGKGLIFLTEQALASDIPVVIAVPRFRFAEWIRFAEGMSVRLPCTRRALDGWWRNVSQRCAAVGKSRATVCEIFK
;
A
#
# COMPACT_ATOMS: atom_id res chain seq x y z
N MET A 1 -17.58 15.31 -8.98
CA MET A 1 -17.58 14.35 -7.86
C MET A 1 -17.45 12.96 -8.49
N PHE A 2 -16.29 12.67 -9.10
CA PHE A 2 -16.09 11.54 -10.00
C PHE A 2 -14.70 10.94 -9.81
N ASP A 3 -14.36 10.56 -8.58
CA ASP A 3 -13.08 9.87 -8.34
C ASP A 3 -13.21 8.70 -7.35
N ALA A 4 -14.33 8.51 -6.65
CA ALA A 4 -14.45 7.46 -5.62
C ALA A 4 -14.59 6.02 -6.18
N GLU A 5 -14.51 5.86 -7.50
CA GLU A 5 -14.73 4.60 -8.22
C GLU A 5 -13.42 3.96 -8.73
N CYS A 6 -12.27 4.59 -8.47
CA CYS A 6 -10.98 4.09 -8.91
C CYS A 6 -10.43 3.01 -7.95
N ASP A 7 -9.93 1.91 -8.49
CA ASP A 7 -9.30 0.83 -7.70
C ASP A 7 -7.91 1.22 -7.20
N LEU A 8 -7.35 2.35 -7.66
CA LEU A 8 -6.11 2.95 -7.16
C LEU A 8 -6.39 4.20 -6.33
N ALA A 9 -5.99 4.18 -5.06
CA ALA A 9 -6.14 5.30 -4.12
C ALA A 9 -4.81 5.86 -3.62
N ALA A 10 -4.67 7.17 -3.67
CA ALA A 10 -3.61 7.91 -3.00
C ALA A 10 -4.12 8.51 -1.69
N LEU A 11 -3.65 7.98 -0.56
CA LEU A 11 -3.83 8.56 0.76
C LEU A 11 -2.86 9.74 0.92
N VAL A 12 -3.35 10.95 0.67
CA VAL A 12 -2.55 12.17 0.70
C VAL A 12 -2.48 12.73 2.10
N TYR A 13 -1.25 12.92 2.58
CA TYR A 13 -0.98 13.38 3.94
C TYR A 13 -0.01 14.58 3.95
N ASP A 14 -0.17 15.43 4.97
CA ASP A 14 0.63 16.62 5.24
C ASP A 14 1.54 16.44 6.48
N GLN A 15 2.36 17.44 6.79
CA GLN A 15 3.16 17.44 8.02
C GLN A 15 2.23 17.47 9.24
N GLY A 16 2.33 16.45 10.09
CA GLY A 16 1.50 16.28 11.29
C GLY A 16 0.45 15.17 11.19
N ASP A 17 0.21 14.66 9.98
CA ASP A 17 -0.62 13.46 9.79
C ASP A 17 0.17 12.17 10.11
N ASP A 18 -0.56 11.12 10.49
CA ASP A 18 -0.04 9.77 10.74
C ASP A 18 -0.65 8.76 9.76
N PRO A 19 -0.21 8.73 8.49
CA PRO A 19 -0.68 7.75 7.51
C PRO A 19 -0.27 6.32 7.89
N ASP A 20 0.86 6.16 8.57
CA ASP A 20 1.43 4.88 8.98
C ASP A 20 0.51 4.19 10.00
N GLY A 21 0.12 4.91 11.06
CA GLY A 21 -0.86 4.44 12.04
C GLY A 21 -2.23 4.21 11.43
N LEU A 22 -2.69 5.13 10.57
CA LEU A 22 -3.98 5.01 9.91
C LEU A 22 -4.07 3.76 9.01
N LEU A 23 -3.07 3.49 8.19
CA LEU A 23 -3.01 2.32 7.31
C LEU A 23 -2.90 1.02 8.11
N ARG A 24 -2.12 1.01 9.20
CA ARG A 24 -1.99 -0.16 10.08
C ARG A 24 -3.32 -0.52 10.74
N ASP A 25 -3.99 0.48 11.32
CA ASP A 25 -5.29 0.27 11.96
C ASP A 25 -6.33 -0.18 10.94
N PHE A 26 -6.31 0.39 9.74
CA PHE A 26 -7.19 -0.01 8.65
C PHE A 26 -6.96 -1.45 8.22
N ALA A 27 -5.70 -1.84 7.96
CA ALA A 27 -5.34 -3.21 7.64
C ALA A 27 -5.76 -4.20 8.73
N GLY A 28 -5.52 -3.86 10.01
CA GLY A 28 -5.89 -4.67 11.16
C GLY A 28 -7.41 -4.90 11.22
N ARG A 29 -8.21 -3.84 11.04
CA ARG A 29 -9.67 -3.97 10.99
C ARG A 29 -10.15 -4.86 9.84
N LEU A 30 -9.62 -4.68 8.64
CA LEU A 30 -10.03 -5.47 7.48
C LEU A 30 -9.69 -6.96 7.66
N ARG A 31 -8.49 -7.28 8.14
CA ARG A 31 -8.09 -8.66 8.44
C ARG A 31 -8.96 -9.31 9.50
N ALA A 32 -9.37 -8.55 10.53
CA ALA A 32 -10.31 -9.04 11.53
C ALA A 32 -11.70 -9.39 10.95
N HIS A 33 -12.05 -8.86 9.77
CA HIS A 33 -13.27 -9.18 9.04
C HIS A 33 -13.04 -10.20 7.90
N GLY A 34 -11.90 -10.89 7.89
CA GLY A 34 -11.60 -11.95 6.92
C GLY A 34 -11.08 -11.45 5.56
N VAL A 35 -10.83 -10.15 5.40
CA VAL A 35 -10.25 -9.60 4.17
C VAL A 35 -8.75 -9.93 4.11
N ARG A 36 -8.30 -10.51 2.99
CA ARG A 36 -6.89 -10.82 2.74
C ARG A 36 -6.15 -9.55 2.27
N VAL A 37 -5.70 -8.77 3.23
CA VAL A 37 -4.86 -7.59 2.98
C VAL A 37 -3.40 -8.00 2.85
N VAL A 38 -2.78 -7.60 1.73
CA VAL A 38 -1.37 -7.82 1.42
C VAL A 38 -0.68 -6.45 1.29
N GLY A 39 0.63 -6.37 1.55
CA GLY A 39 1.35 -5.11 1.51
C GLY A 39 2.36 -4.90 2.62
N LEU A 40 2.82 -3.66 2.75
CA LEU A 40 3.66 -3.19 3.84
C LEU A 40 3.20 -1.85 4.39
N VAL A 41 3.43 -1.63 5.68
CA VAL A 41 3.22 -0.33 6.36
C VAL A 41 4.48 0.02 7.14
N GLN A 42 4.95 1.25 7.03
CA GLN A 42 6.12 1.72 7.78
C GLN A 42 5.73 2.12 9.20
N HIS A 43 6.71 2.16 10.09
CA HIS A 43 6.54 2.70 11.43
C HIS A 43 7.86 3.15 12.02
N VAL A 44 7.78 4.18 12.87
CA VAL A 44 8.91 4.64 13.67
C VAL A 44 9.08 3.72 14.87
N ARG A 45 10.30 3.23 15.04
CA ARG A 45 10.73 2.47 16.22
C ARG A 45 11.18 3.40 17.34
N ARG A 46 11.19 2.94 18.59
CA ARG A 46 11.63 3.76 19.73
C ARG A 46 13.04 4.28 19.47
N ALA A 47 13.34 5.52 19.86
CA ALA A 47 14.63 6.19 19.58
C ALA A 47 15.89 5.47 20.13
N VAL A 48 15.72 4.48 21.01
CA VAL A 48 16.79 3.64 21.55
C VAL A 48 17.17 2.50 20.59
N ASP A 49 16.35 2.22 19.59
CA ASP A 49 16.59 1.16 18.62
C ASP A 49 17.63 1.59 17.57
N GLU A 50 18.52 0.67 17.20
CA GLU A 50 19.58 0.87 16.18
C GLU A 50 19.03 1.26 14.80
N HIS A 51 17.74 1.02 14.56
CA HIS A 51 17.03 1.30 13.31
C HIS A 51 15.70 2.03 13.60
N PRO A 52 15.65 3.37 13.49
CA PRO A 52 14.48 4.15 13.91
C PRO A 52 13.26 3.98 12.97
N VAL A 53 13.39 3.31 11.83
CA VAL A 53 12.30 3.07 10.88
C VAL A 53 12.32 1.61 10.43
N ALA A 54 11.16 0.96 10.51
CA ALA A 54 10.93 -0.39 10.03
C ALA A 54 9.63 -0.44 9.20
N ALA A 55 9.47 -1.51 8.43
CA ALA A 55 8.22 -1.85 7.77
C ALA A 55 7.68 -3.16 8.32
N THR A 56 6.37 -3.27 8.43
CA THR A 56 5.67 -4.51 8.76
C THR A 56 4.96 -5.02 7.52
N LEU A 57 5.21 -6.28 7.15
CA LEU A 57 4.43 -6.98 6.14
C LEU A 57 3.03 -7.24 6.69
N VAL A 58 2.01 -6.69 6.04
CA VAL A 58 0.63 -6.70 6.55
C VAL A 58 0.06 -8.11 6.65
N HIS A 59 0.43 -8.98 5.72
CA HIS A 59 -0.09 -10.33 5.59
C HIS A 59 0.51 -11.32 6.59
N SER A 60 1.78 -11.13 6.97
CA SER A 60 2.52 -12.04 7.85
C SER A 60 2.85 -11.47 9.23
N GLY A 61 2.79 -10.14 9.39
CA GLY A 61 3.24 -9.44 10.59
C GLY A 61 4.77 -9.37 10.74
N VAL A 62 5.53 -9.87 9.76
CA VAL A 62 7.00 -9.85 9.78
C VAL A 62 7.49 -8.41 9.69
N GLU A 63 8.36 -8.04 10.61
CA GLU A 63 9.02 -6.73 10.63
C GLU A 63 10.36 -6.78 9.88
N ILE A 64 10.62 -5.73 9.10
CA ILE A 64 11.80 -5.57 8.26
C ILE A 64 12.42 -4.21 8.58
N PRO A 65 13.66 -4.14 9.09
CA PRO A 65 14.36 -2.87 9.26
C PRO A 65 14.63 -2.24 7.89
N LEU A 66 14.30 -0.97 7.72
CA LEU A 66 14.47 -0.27 6.43
C LEU A 66 15.74 0.59 6.36
N LEU A 67 16.43 0.78 7.47
CA LEU A 67 17.65 1.57 7.53
C LEU A 67 18.86 0.66 7.72
N GLN A 68 20.00 1.06 7.17
CA GLN A 68 21.31 0.51 7.49
C GLN A 68 22.18 1.59 8.15
N GLN A 69 22.93 1.23 9.17
CA GLN A 69 23.94 2.10 9.77
C GLN A 69 25.18 2.15 8.89
N LEU A 70 25.70 3.34 8.61
CA LEU A 70 26.96 3.53 7.89
C LEU A 70 28.18 3.49 8.85
N GLY A 71 28.21 2.51 9.77
CA GLY A 71 29.33 2.31 10.71
C GLY A 71 29.55 3.45 11.73
N ARG A 72 30.40 3.21 12.73
CA ARG A 72 30.64 4.14 13.87
C ARG A 72 31.24 5.51 13.50
N GLN A 73 31.68 5.69 12.26
CA GLN A 73 32.41 6.88 11.80
C GLN A 73 31.62 7.73 10.78
N ALA A 74 30.52 7.23 10.20
CA ALA A 74 29.65 8.04 9.35
C ALA A 74 28.40 8.45 10.14
N SER A 75 28.20 9.76 10.29
CA SER A 75 26.97 10.31 10.86
C SER A 75 25.84 10.21 9.82
N GLY A 76 25.16 9.07 9.75
CA GLY A 76 23.98 8.91 8.90
C GLY A 76 23.45 7.48 8.80
N CYS A 77 22.12 7.35 8.81
CA CYS A 77 21.42 6.14 8.40
C CYS A 77 21.02 6.29 6.92
N ARG A 78 21.21 5.23 6.13
CA ARG A 78 20.73 5.19 4.73
C ARG A 78 19.64 4.14 4.61
N LEU A 79 18.72 4.33 3.68
CA LEU A 79 17.78 3.29 3.26
C LEU A 79 18.54 2.02 2.84
N ASP A 80 18.23 0.89 3.46
CA ASP A 80 18.71 -0.42 3.06
C ASP A 80 17.86 -0.91 1.88
N VAL A 81 18.40 -0.70 0.67
CA VAL A 81 17.75 -1.11 -0.58
C VAL A 81 17.58 -2.63 -0.64
N GLY A 82 18.49 -3.41 -0.04
CA GLY A 82 18.39 -4.86 -0.01
C GLY A 82 17.21 -5.34 0.83
N GLN A 83 16.99 -4.72 1.99
CA GLN A 83 15.81 -4.99 2.82
C GLN A 83 14.51 -4.58 2.12
N LEU A 84 14.50 -3.43 1.45
CA LEU A 84 13.33 -2.97 0.71
C LEU A 84 12.97 -3.93 -0.44
N LEU A 85 13.98 -4.43 -1.18
CA LEU A 85 13.78 -5.42 -2.24
C LEU A 85 13.26 -6.75 -1.67
N ARG A 86 13.81 -7.22 -0.55
CA ARG A 86 13.30 -8.43 0.13
C ARG A 86 11.84 -8.26 0.55
N ALA A 87 11.48 -7.10 1.11
CA ALA A 87 10.11 -6.78 1.45
C ALA A 87 9.21 -6.79 0.20
N GLY A 88 9.66 -6.16 -0.89
CA GLY A 88 8.97 -6.16 -2.18
C GLY A 88 8.72 -7.56 -2.72
N SER A 89 9.74 -8.43 -2.74
CA SER A 89 9.59 -9.82 -3.18
C SER A 89 8.62 -10.62 -2.31
N ALA A 90 8.63 -10.42 -0.99
CA ALA A 90 7.68 -11.07 -0.10
C ALA A 90 6.23 -10.64 -0.38
N VAL A 91 6.00 -9.34 -0.59
CA VAL A 91 4.68 -8.82 -0.96
C VAL A 91 4.24 -9.34 -2.33
N ALA A 92 5.14 -9.37 -3.32
CA ALA A 92 4.86 -9.89 -4.65
C ALA A 92 4.46 -11.37 -4.63
N GLY A 93 5.16 -12.18 -3.81
CA GLY A 93 4.80 -13.59 -3.59
C GLY A 93 3.42 -13.74 -2.96
N ALA A 94 3.14 -12.97 -1.91
CA ALA A 94 1.83 -12.99 -1.25
C ALA A 94 0.68 -12.53 -2.17
N LEU A 95 0.93 -11.58 -3.08
CA LEU A 95 -0.02 -11.19 -4.14
C LEU A 95 -0.27 -12.33 -5.13
N GLY A 96 0.77 -13.10 -5.49
CA GLY A 96 0.64 -14.26 -6.38
C GLY A 96 -0.23 -15.38 -5.81
N GLU A 97 -0.37 -15.46 -4.48
CA GLU A 97 -1.31 -16.34 -3.79
C GLU A 97 -2.74 -15.77 -3.69
N GLY A 98 -2.96 -14.55 -4.18
CA GLY A 98 -4.21 -13.80 -4.11
C GLY A 98 -4.22 -12.73 -3.01
N ALA A 99 -5.02 -11.68 -3.21
CA ALA A 99 -5.31 -10.65 -2.20
C ALA A 99 -6.62 -9.94 -2.53
N ASP A 100 -7.27 -9.37 -1.52
CA ASP A 100 -8.45 -8.51 -1.69
C ASP A 100 -8.06 -7.02 -1.75
N LEU A 101 -6.89 -6.67 -1.21
CA LEU A 101 -6.39 -5.31 -1.12
C LEU A 101 -4.86 -5.31 -1.01
N LEU A 102 -4.21 -4.43 -1.78
CA LEU A 102 -2.81 -4.06 -1.59
C LEU A 102 -2.69 -2.74 -0.82
N ILE A 103 -1.83 -2.72 0.19
CA ILE A 103 -1.39 -1.50 0.90
C ILE A 103 0.10 -1.27 0.67
N VAL A 104 0.48 -0.09 0.19
CA VAL A 104 1.89 0.30 0.01
C VAL A 104 2.20 1.58 0.80
N ASP A 105 3.21 1.51 1.66
CA ASP A 105 3.74 2.66 2.37
C ASP A 105 5.27 2.71 2.16
N ARG A 106 5.84 3.70 1.46
CA ARG A 106 5.31 4.99 1.02
C ARG A 106 5.79 5.33 -0.39
N PHE A 107 5.07 6.19 -1.10
CA PHE A 107 5.56 6.79 -2.35
C PHE A 107 6.73 7.76 -2.07
N GLY A 108 7.95 7.25 -2.24
CA GLY A 108 9.20 7.94 -2.03
C GLY A 108 9.88 8.32 -3.33
N ARG A 109 11.20 8.57 -3.26
CA ARG A 109 11.98 9.06 -4.41
C ARG A 109 12.28 7.94 -5.38
N GLN A 110 12.47 6.72 -4.85
CA GLN A 110 12.68 5.56 -5.70
C GLN A 110 11.41 5.30 -6.52
N GLU A 111 10.25 5.41 -5.89
CA GLU A 111 8.95 5.16 -6.51
C GLU A 111 8.64 6.21 -7.60
N SER A 112 8.95 7.49 -7.39
CA SER A 112 8.76 8.51 -8.43
C SER A 112 9.73 8.40 -9.61
N GLU A 113 10.85 7.69 -9.43
CA GLU A 113 11.76 7.30 -10.50
C GLU A 113 11.40 5.94 -11.15
N GLY A 114 10.23 5.34 -10.79
CA GLY A 114 9.80 4.05 -11.33
C GLY A 114 10.49 2.83 -10.70
N LYS A 115 11.12 2.99 -9.53
CA LYS A 115 11.86 1.96 -8.80
C LYS A 115 11.17 1.61 -7.47
N GLY A 116 11.86 0.85 -6.64
CA GLY A 116 11.40 0.56 -5.28
C GLY A 116 10.19 -0.38 -5.30
N LEU A 117 9.11 0.03 -4.65
CA LEU A 117 7.93 -0.82 -4.44
C LEU A 117 6.82 -0.60 -5.48
N ILE A 118 7.03 0.29 -6.45
CA ILE A 118 5.96 0.72 -7.36
C ILE A 118 5.48 -0.40 -8.30
N PHE A 119 6.34 -1.35 -8.62
CA PHE A 119 5.99 -2.54 -9.43
C PHE A 119 4.88 -3.39 -8.78
N LEU A 120 4.71 -3.32 -7.45
CA LEU A 120 3.64 -4.02 -6.74
C LEU A 120 2.27 -3.44 -7.11
N THR A 121 2.20 -2.13 -7.38
CA THR A 121 0.97 -1.48 -7.85
C THR A 121 0.57 -2.03 -9.21
N GLU A 122 1.52 -2.15 -10.14
CA GLU A 122 1.26 -2.74 -11.47
C GLU A 122 0.79 -4.19 -11.36
N GLN A 123 1.47 -5.00 -10.54
CA GLN A 123 1.09 -6.41 -10.32
C GLN A 123 -0.33 -6.56 -9.73
N ALA A 124 -0.68 -5.71 -8.76
CA ALA A 124 -2.01 -5.73 -8.15
C ALA A 124 -3.09 -5.30 -9.14
N LEU A 125 -2.87 -4.21 -9.88
CA LEU A 125 -3.82 -3.72 -10.88
C LEU A 125 -4.03 -4.73 -12.02
N ALA A 126 -2.97 -5.43 -12.46
CA ALA A 126 -3.08 -6.49 -13.45
C ALA A 126 -3.93 -7.69 -12.98
N SER A 127 -4.16 -7.80 -11.67
CA SER A 127 -4.97 -8.85 -11.04
C SER A 127 -6.32 -8.33 -10.54
N ASP A 128 -6.75 -7.12 -10.94
CA ASP A 128 -7.95 -6.44 -10.46
C ASP A 128 -7.99 -6.26 -8.92
N ILE A 129 -6.82 -6.17 -8.28
CA ILE A 129 -6.69 -5.98 -6.83
C ILE A 129 -6.63 -4.47 -6.54
N PRO A 130 -7.56 -3.91 -5.75
CA PRO A 130 -7.50 -2.52 -5.32
C PRO A 130 -6.21 -2.20 -4.56
N VAL A 131 -5.69 -0.99 -4.75
CA VAL A 131 -4.43 -0.52 -4.17
C VAL A 131 -4.67 0.78 -3.42
N VAL A 132 -4.14 0.89 -2.21
CA VAL A 132 -3.95 2.17 -1.52
C VAL A 132 -2.48 2.42 -1.24
N ILE A 133 -2.02 3.62 -1.58
CA ILE A 133 -0.65 4.08 -1.33
C ILE A 133 -0.63 5.40 -0.56
N ALA A 134 0.27 5.50 0.44
CA ALA A 134 0.52 6.76 1.12
C ALA A 134 1.39 7.68 0.26
N VAL A 135 0.90 8.91 0.01
CA VAL A 135 1.58 9.91 -0.85
C VAL A 135 1.74 11.24 -0.10
N PRO A 136 2.97 11.72 0.13
CA PRO A 136 3.16 13.05 0.71
C PRO A 136 2.56 14.11 -0.22
N ARG A 137 1.86 15.10 0.33
CA ARG A 137 1.23 16.17 -0.47
C ARG A 137 2.20 16.85 -1.44
N PHE A 138 3.44 17.09 -1.02
CA PHE A 138 4.45 17.73 -1.87
C PHE A 138 4.91 16.88 -3.06
N ARG A 139 4.63 15.57 -3.07
CA ARG A 139 4.90 14.66 -4.20
C ARG A 139 3.65 14.25 -4.96
N PHE A 140 2.50 14.82 -4.62
CA PHE A 140 1.24 14.44 -5.27
C PHE A 140 1.26 14.71 -6.78
N ALA A 141 1.97 15.74 -7.24
CA ALA A 141 2.15 15.99 -8.68
C ALA A 141 2.97 14.89 -9.37
N GLU A 142 4.01 14.37 -8.72
CA GLU A 142 4.80 13.23 -9.22
C GLU A 142 3.94 11.97 -9.27
N TRP A 143 3.14 11.74 -8.23
CA TRP A 143 2.18 10.64 -8.19
C TRP A 143 1.16 10.70 -9.33
N ILE A 144 0.55 11.85 -9.59
CA ILE A 144 -0.44 11.99 -10.67
C ILE A 144 0.18 11.71 -12.06
N ARG A 145 1.44 12.11 -12.27
CA ARG A 145 2.17 11.76 -13.50
C ARG A 145 2.43 10.27 -13.61
N PHE A 146 2.78 9.62 -12.51
CA PHE A 146 2.98 8.17 -12.46
C PHE A 146 1.69 7.40 -12.73
N ALA A 147 0.61 7.76 -12.05
CA ALA A 147 -0.69 7.10 -12.19
C ALA A 147 -1.43 7.49 -13.48
N GLU A 148 -0.85 8.33 -14.33
CA GLU A 148 -1.49 8.90 -15.53
C GLU A 148 -2.87 9.52 -15.24
N GLY A 149 -3.03 10.08 -14.05
CA GLY A 149 -4.31 10.62 -13.56
C GLY A 149 -5.34 9.56 -13.12
N MET A 150 -5.07 8.26 -13.27
CA MET A 150 -5.96 7.16 -12.89
C MET A 150 -5.84 6.80 -11.41
N SER A 151 -6.07 7.77 -10.52
CA SER A 151 -6.08 7.50 -9.07
C SER A 151 -7.05 8.41 -8.33
N VAL A 152 -7.72 7.86 -7.31
CA VAL A 152 -8.51 8.68 -6.39
C VAL A 152 -7.62 9.34 -5.35
N ARG A 153 -7.82 10.65 -5.15
CA ARG A 153 -7.20 11.37 -4.04
C ARG A 153 -8.04 11.21 -2.76
N LEU A 154 -7.47 10.60 -1.73
CA LEU A 154 -8.08 10.49 -0.41
C LEU A 154 -7.37 11.43 0.58
N PRO A 155 -8.09 12.24 1.38
CA PRO A 155 -7.47 12.89 2.53
C PRO A 155 -7.03 11.83 3.55
N CYS A 156 -5.94 12.09 4.28
CA CYS A 156 -5.40 11.22 5.34
C CYS A 156 -6.35 11.10 6.55
N THR A 157 -7.49 10.46 6.34
CA THR A 157 -8.54 10.31 7.34
C THR A 157 -9.17 8.94 7.23
N ARG A 158 -9.51 8.37 8.38
CA ARG A 158 -10.24 7.10 8.45
C ARG A 158 -11.53 7.11 7.63
N ARG A 159 -12.31 8.18 7.70
CA ARG A 159 -13.59 8.29 7.00
C ARG A 159 -13.44 8.15 5.48
N ALA A 160 -12.40 8.76 4.90
CA ALA A 160 -12.16 8.68 3.47
C ALA A 160 -11.70 7.27 3.05
N LEU A 161 -10.79 6.67 3.82
CA LEU A 161 -10.26 5.34 3.54
C LEU A 161 -11.33 4.24 3.67
N ASP A 162 -12.09 4.27 4.77
CA ASP A 162 -13.22 3.34 4.99
C ASP A 162 -14.36 3.58 3.97
N GLY A 163 -14.51 4.82 3.46
CA GLY A 163 -15.46 5.16 2.40
C GLY A 163 -15.07 4.58 1.05
N TRP A 164 -13.83 4.80 0.64
CA TRP A 164 -13.27 4.24 -0.60
C TRP A 164 -13.35 2.72 -0.61
N TRP A 165 -12.89 2.05 0.45
CA TRP A 165 -12.90 0.59 0.53
C TRP A 165 -14.30 0.00 0.37
N ARG A 166 -15.31 0.58 1.00
CA ARG A 166 -16.70 0.12 0.84
C ARG A 166 -17.17 0.20 -0.60
N ASN A 167 -16.81 1.25 -1.34
CA ASN A 167 -17.21 1.40 -2.73
C ASN A 167 -16.54 0.35 -3.63
N VAL A 168 -15.21 0.15 -3.50
CA VAL A 168 -14.47 -0.79 -4.36
C VAL A 168 -14.79 -2.25 -4.01
N SER A 169 -14.91 -2.60 -2.72
CA SER A 169 -15.24 -3.97 -2.30
C SER A 169 -16.64 -4.42 -2.73
N GLN A 170 -17.63 -3.50 -2.73
CA GLN A 170 -18.97 -3.79 -3.25
C GLN A 170 -18.95 -4.05 -4.76
N ARG A 171 -18.08 -3.37 -5.51
CA ARG A 171 -17.90 -3.60 -6.96
C ARG A 171 -17.28 -4.97 -7.22
N CYS A 172 -16.19 -5.32 -6.54
CA CYS A 172 -15.57 -6.64 -6.67
C CYS A 172 -16.58 -7.76 -6.34
N ALA A 173 -17.38 -7.58 -5.29
CA ALA A 173 -18.45 -8.53 -4.94
C ALA A 173 -19.55 -8.61 -6.02
N ALA A 174 -19.91 -7.51 -6.66
CA ALA A 174 -20.89 -7.48 -7.75
C ALA A 174 -20.35 -8.12 -9.05
N VAL A 175 -19.10 -7.85 -9.41
CA VAL A 175 -18.41 -8.44 -10.58
C VAL A 175 -18.22 -9.95 -10.39
N GLY A 176 -17.83 -10.39 -9.18
CA GLY A 176 -17.71 -11.81 -8.84
C GLY A 176 -19.05 -12.56 -8.96
N LYS A 177 -20.17 -11.92 -8.56
CA LYS A 177 -21.52 -12.48 -8.77
C LYS A 177 -21.93 -12.55 -10.24
N SER A 178 -21.55 -11.57 -11.06
CA SER A 178 -21.90 -11.56 -12.49
C SER A 178 -21.09 -12.55 -13.33
N ARG A 179 -19.86 -12.90 -12.91
CA ARG A 179 -19.04 -13.95 -13.57
C ARG A 179 -19.52 -15.35 -13.19
N ALA A 180 -20.04 -15.56 -11.97
CA ALA A 180 -20.60 -16.84 -11.55
C ALA A 180 -21.86 -17.24 -12.34
N THR A 181 -22.71 -16.28 -12.73
CA THR A 181 -23.93 -16.56 -13.52
C THR A 181 -23.68 -16.84 -15.01
N VAL A 182 -22.54 -16.43 -15.58
CA VAL A 182 -22.21 -16.71 -16.99
C VAL A 182 -21.72 -18.15 -17.20
N CYS A 183 -21.20 -18.83 -16.16
CA CYS A 183 -20.79 -20.23 -16.26
C CYS A 183 -21.93 -21.25 -16.16
N GLU A 184 -23.17 -20.85 -15.88
CA GLU A 184 -24.32 -21.77 -15.78
C GLU A 184 -25.19 -21.86 -17.07
N ILE A 185 -24.85 -21.16 -18.15
CA ILE A 185 -25.69 -21.10 -19.37
C ILE A 185 -25.21 -22.05 -20.50
N PHE A 186 -24.09 -22.76 -20.33
CA PHE A 186 -23.59 -23.72 -21.32
C PHE A 186 -23.40 -25.13 -20.75
N LYS A 187 -24.49 -25.72 -20.25
CA LYS A 187 -24.61 -27.18 -20.07
C LYS A 187 -25.63 -27.76 -21.02
#